data_AF-A0AAU1E9Y9-F1
#
_entry.id   AF-A0AAU1E9Y9-F1
#
_cell.length_a   1.000
_cell.length_b   1.000
_cell.length_c   1.000
_cell.angle_alpha   90.00
_cell.angle_beta   90.00
_cell.angle_gamma   90.00
#
_symmetry.space_group_name_H-M   'P 1'
#
loop_
_entity.id
_entity.type
_entity.pdbx_description
1 polymer ?
#
loop_
_entity_poly.entity_id
_entity_poly.type
_entity_poly.pdbx_seq_one_letter_code
_entity_poly.pdbx_strand_id
1 'polypeptide(L)'
;MAEPLPPTRSRIPGSGLAKGLAVTLRTMTKKTVTAQYPDAQPELPPRTRGVIGLFEENCTVCMLCARECPDWCIYIDSHKETVPPAAPGGRERSRNVLDRFAIDFSLCMYCGICIEVCPFDALFWSPEFEYAETDIHELTHERDKLREWMWTVPAPPALDPAAEEPKEIAAARKTADKLAAEQAARAEATEAEAAQAKAAETKAAGTKAAGTKAAQTEAGAAQADPAQADPAQADPAQGGQAAAPGEPTAPPGQPEPPAAPPSGPQEGQS
;
A
#
# COMPACT_ATOMS: atom_id res chain seq x y z
N MET A 1 -44.58 12.97 -50.78
CA MET A 1 -44.59 14.13 -49.88
C MET A 1 -43.14 14.48 -49.60
N ALA A 2 -42.56 15.36 -50.42
CA ALA A 2 -41.19 15.82 -50.27
C ALA A 2 -41.24 17.16 -49.53
N GLU A 3 -40.68 17.19 -48.32
CA GLU A 3 -40.57 18.41 -47.53
C GLU A 3 -39.64 19.39 -48.27
N PRO A 4 -40.05 20.65 -48.48
CA PRO A 4 -39.21 21.61 -49.20
C PRO A 4 -37.96 21.93 -48.37
N LEU A 5 -36.79 21.73 -48.96
CA LEU A 5 -35.49 22.11 -48.38
C LEU A 5 -35.50 23.60 -47.98
N PRO A 6 -34.96 23.95 -46.80
CA PRO A 6 -34.96 25.33 -46.33
C PRO A 6 -34.17 26.24 -47.28
N PRO A 7 -34.58 27.52 -47.44
CA PRO A 7 -33.91 28.46 -48.32
C PRO A 7 -32.50 28.78 -47.79
N THR A 8 -31.50 28.05 -48.27
CA THR A 8 -30.10 28.42 -48.08
C THR A 8 -29.71 29.42 -49.16
N ARG A 9 -29.47 30.67 -48.75
CA ARG A 9 -28.35 31.53 -49.20
C ARG A 9 -28.57 32.96 -48.71
N SER A 10 -27.71 33.39 -47.80
CA SER A 10 -27.50 34.80 -47.50
C SER A 10 -27.22 35.57 -48.78
N ARG A 11 -28.02 36.60 -49.07
CA ARG A 11 -27.99 37.39 -50.32
C ARG A 11 -26.75 38.27 -50.53
N ILE A 12 -25.75 38.21 -49.64
CA ILE A 12 -24.55 39.05 -49.71
C ILE A 12 -23.32 38.17 -49.97
N PRO A 13 -22.59 38.36 -51.09
CA PRO A 13 -21.35 37.64 -51.35
C PRO A 13 -20.34 37.89 -50.22
N GLY A 14 -19.68 36.85 -49.73
CA GLY A 14 -18.68 36.95 -48.65
C GLY A 14 -19.22 36.99 -47.22
N SER A 15 -20.54 37.05 -47.00
CA SER A 15 -21.13 37.05 -45.64
C SER A 15 -20.81 35.79 -44.82
N GLY A 16 -20.63 34.63 -45.49
CA GLY A 16 -20.12 33.41 -44.85
C GLY A 16 -18.67 33.54 -44.38
N LEU A 17 -17.81 34.17 -45.18
CA LEU A 17 -16.40 34.39 -44.85
C LEU A 17 -16.26 35.37 -43.68
N ALA A 18 -17.03 36.46 -43.69
CA ALA A 18 -17.05 37.43 -42.60
C ALA A 18 -17.53 36.81 -41.27
N LYS A 19 -18.57 35.96 -41.32
CA LYS A 19 -19.03 35.21 -40.14
C LYS A 19 -17.97 34.22 -39.64
N GLY A 20 -17.28 33.52 -40.54
CA GLY A 20 -16.17 32.63 -40.17
C GLY A 20 -15.03 33.38 -39.49
N LEU A 21 -14.60 34.50 -40.06
CA LEU A 21 -13.54 35.32 -39.48
C LEU A 21 -13.93 35.92 -38.12
N ALA A 22 -15.20 36.31 -37.95
CA ALA A 22 -15.72 36.78 -36.67
C ALA A 22 -15.67 35.69 -35.57
N VAL A 23 -15.95 34.43 -35.92
CA VAL A 23 -15.79 33.30 -35.00
C VAL A 23 -14.34 33.10 -34.62
N THR A 24 -13.42 33.14 -35.59
CA THR A 24 -11.98 33.05 -35.34
C THR A 24 -11.48 34.17 -34.42
N LEU A 25 -11.87 35.41 -34.69
CA LEU A 25 -11.50 36.57 -33.87
C LEU A 25 -12.03 36.44 -32.43
N ARG A 26 -13.28 35.97 -32.26
CA ARG A 26 -13.88 35.71 -30.95
C ARG A 26 -13.17 34.59 -30.20
N THR A 27 -12.68 33.57 -30.89
CA THR A 27 -11.93 32.47 -30.26
C THR A 27 -10.52 32.90 -29.87
N MET A 28 -9.87 33.76 -30.67
CA MET A 28 -8.52 34.28 -30.38
C MET A 28 -8.44 35.07 -29.07
N THR A 29 -9.53 35.70 -28.64
CA THR A 29 -9.60 36.44 -27.36
C THR A 29 -9.97 35.56 -26.16
N LYS A 30 -10.28 34.27 -26.35
CA LYS A 30 -10.58 33.35 -25.23
C LYS A 30 -9.28 32.90 -24.56
N LYS A 31 -9.35 32.61 -23.26
CA LYS A 31 -8.25 31.98 -22.53
C LYS A 31 -7.91 30.61 -23.14
N THR A 32 -6.63 30.35 -23.31
CA THR A 32 -6.10 29.08 -23.80
C THR A 32 -6.38 27.95 -22.80
N VAL A 33 -6.81 26.79 -23.32
CA VAL A 33 -7.05 25.56 -22.55
C VAL A 33 -5.84 24.62 -22.48
N THR A 34 -4.74 24.98 -23.16
CA THR A 34 -3.49 24.21 -23.18
C THR A 34 -2.85 24.15 -21.80
N ALA A 35 -2.58 22.95 -21.32
CA ALA A 35 -1.62 22.69 -20.24
C ALA A 35 -0.21 22.55 -20.86
N GLN A 36 0.76 23.29 -20.35
CA GLN A 36 2.15 23.25 -20.85
C GLN A 36 2.90 22.10 -20.17
N TYR A 37 2.89 20.94 -20.81
CA TYR A 37 3.69 19.79 -20.37
C TYR A 37 5.19 20.03 -20.68
N PRO A 38 6.14 19.70 -19.79
CA PRO A 38 6.01 18.97 -18.52
C PRO A 38 5.72 19.82 -17.26
N ASP A 39 5.71 21.15 -17.37
CA ASP A 39 5.54 22.04 -16.21
C ASP A 39 4.14 21.94 -15.56
N ALA A 40 3.11 21.63 -16.36
CA ALA A 40 1.76 21.36 -15.92
C ALA A 40 1.37 19.92 -16.29
N GLN A 41 1.40 19.02 -15.30
CA GLN A 41 1.00 17.62 -15.47
C GLN A 41 -0.53 17.46 -15.60
N PRO A 42 -1.01 16.44 -16.32
CA PRO A 42 -2.43 16.13 -16.40
C PRO A 42 -2.97 15.63 -15.05
N GLU A 43 -4.19 16.04 -14.71
CA GLU A 43 -4.92 15.45 -13.58
C GLU A 43 -5.50 14.10 -14.01
N LEU A 44 -4.95 13.01 -13.44
CA LEU A 44 -5.35 11.65 -13.77
C LEU A 44 -6.43 11.15 -12.81
N PRO A 45 -7.52 10.53 -13.30
CA PRO A 45 -8.51 9.94 -12.42
C PRO A 45 -7.92 8.76 -11.61
N PRO A 46 -8.48 8.42 -10.44
CA PRO A 46 -7.94 7.34 -9.58
C PRO A 46 -7.92 5.94 -10.22
N ARG A 47 -8.72 5.71 -11.25
CA ARG A 47 -8.80 4.43 -11.99
C ARG A 47 -8.03 4.45 -13.31
N THR A 48 -7.03 5.33 -13.42
CA THR A 48 -6.18 5.42 -14.61
C THR A 48 -5.38 4.14 -14.79
N ARG A 49 -5.22 3.72 -16.05
CA ARG A 49 -4.47 2.53 -16.45
C ARG A 49 -3.13 2.97 -17.03
N GLY A 50 -2.15 3.21 -16.15
CA GLY A 50 -0.77 3.45 -16.54
C GLY A 50 -0.01 2.13 -16.67
N VAL A 51 1.06 1.98 -15.92
CA VAL A 51 1.80 0.73 -15.79
C VAL A 51 1.17 -0.24 -14.81
N ILE A 52 1.59 -1.51 -14.90
CA ILE A 52 1.15 -2.57 -13.99
C ILE A 52 2.21 -2.76 -12.90
N GLY A 53 1.82 -2.59 -11.64
CA GLY A 53 2.63 -2.93 -10.48
C GLY A 53 2.45 -4.40 -10.07
N LEU A 54 3.52 -5.04 -9.61
CA LEU A 54 3.51 -6.42 -9.08
C LEU A 54 3.83 -6.42 -7.58
N PHE A 55 3.00 -7.10 -6.81
CA PHE A 55 3.28 -7.50 -5.44
C PHE A 55 3.61 -9.00 -5.42
N GLU A 56 4.90 -9.33 -5.45
CA GLU A 56 5.40 -10.69 -5.71
C GLU A 56 4.99 -11.69 -4.63
N GLU A 57 4.84 -11.23 -3.40
CA GLU A 57 4.48 -12.04 -2.23
C GLU A 57 3.06 -12.62 -2.36
N ASN A 58 2.18 -11.95 -3.10
CA ASN A 58 0.83 -12.39 -3.40
C ASN A 58 0.76 -13.32 -4.62
N CYS A 59 1.79 -13.37 -5.47
CA CYS A 59 1.78 -14.20 -6.66
C CYS A 59 1.99 -15.69 -6.31
N THR A 60 1.01 -16.53 -6.65
CA THR A 60 1.06 -17.99 -6.41
C THR A 60 1.41 -18.80 -7.66
N VAL A 61 1.78 -18.13 -8.75
CA VAL A 61 2.07 -18.75 -10.06
C VAL A 61 0.90 -19.60 -10.57
N CYS A 62 -0.33 -19.10 -10.42
CA CYS A 62 -1.54 -19.78 -10.90
C CYS A 62 -1.70 -19.76 -12.43
N MET A 63 -0.92 -18.93 -13.13
CA MET A 63 -0.92 -18.73 -14.58
C MET A 63 -2.23 -18.22 -15.17
N LEU A 64 -3.15 -17.67 -14.34
CA LEU A 64 -4.41 -17.12 -14.84
C LEU A 64 -4.19 -15.83 -15.64
N CYS A 65 -3.39 -14.90 -15.10
CA CYS A 65 -3.08 -13.64 -15.77
C CYS A 65 -2.43 -13.83 -17.14
N ALA A 66 -1.48 -14.76 -17.27
CA ALA A 66 -0.82 -15.06 -18.55
C ALA A 66 -1.77 -15.74 -19.55
N ARG A 67 -2.67 -16.61 -19.08
CA ARG A 67 -3.61 -17.34 -19.95
C ARG A 67 -4.74 -16.46 -20.46
N GLU A 68 -5.20 -15.52 -19.64
CA GLU A 68 -6.34 -14.64 -19.96
C GLU A 68 -5.88 -13.34 -20.67
N CYS A 69 -4.59 -13.06 -20.69
CA CYS A 69 -4.04 -11.94 -21.46
C CYS A 69 -4.39 -12.14 -22.95
N PRO A 70 -5.05 -11.16 -23.62
CA PRO A 70 -5.40 -11.30 -25.03
C PRO A 70 -4.18 -11.28 -25.97
N ASP A 71 -3.10 -10.60 -25.56
CA ASP A 71 -1.87 -10.44 -26.36
C ASP A 71 -0.76 -11.43 -25.98
N TRP A 72 -0.95 -12.20 -24.90
CA TRP A 72 0.01 -13.18 -24.39
C TRP A 72 1.38 -12.56 -24.06
N CYS A 73 1.36 -11.32 -23.56
CA CYS A 73 2.56 -10.52 -23.29
C CYS A 73 3.20 -10.77 -21.91
N ILE A 74 2.71 -11.75 -21.14
CA ILE A 74 3.18 -12.04 -19.78
C ILE A 74 4.01 -13.33 -19.77
N TYR A 75 5.26 -13.24 -19.30
CA TYR A 75 6.17 -14.36 -19.15
C TYR A 75 6.31 -14.71 -17.68
N ILE A 76 6.08 -15.99 -17.34
CA ILE A 76 6.15 -16.48 -15.96
C ILE A 76 6.94 -17.78 -15.93
N ASP A 77 8.00 -17.81 -15.14
CA ASP A 77 8.78 -19.01 -14.84
C ASP A 77 8.63 -19.35 -13.35
N SER A 78 8.60 -20.65 -13.04
CA SER A 78 8.45 -21.14 -11.67
C SER A 78 9.04 -22.53 -11.47
N HIS A 79 9.47 -22.81 -10.25
CA HIS A 79 9.87 -24.14 -9.80
C HIS A 79 9.00 -24.61 -8.64
N LYS A 80 9.11 -25.91 -8.31
CA LYS A 80 8.37 -26.54 -7.22
C LYS A 80 9.28 -26.78 -6.04
N GLU A 81 8.87 -26.30 -4.88
CA GLU A 81 9.49 -26.62 -3.61
C GLU A 81 8.58 -27.51 -2.76
N THR A 82 9.18 -28.46 -2.07
CA THR A 82 8.47 -29.30 -1.10
C THR A 82 8.47 -28.62 0.26
N VAL A 83 7.29 -28.25 0.75
CA VAL A 83 7.11 -27.62 2.05
C VAL A 83 6.85 -28.69 3.09
N PRO A 84 7.58 -28.68 4.22
CA PRO A 84 7.34 -29.61 5.31
C PRO A 84 5.92 -29.43 5.87
N PRO A 85 5.33 -30.48 6.46
CA PRO A 85 3.98 -30.39 6.98
C PRO A 85 3.89 -29.41 8.16
N ALA A 86 2.85 -28.57 8.18
CA ALA A 86 2.60 -27.63 9.27
C ALA A 86 2.30 -28.32 10.62
N ALA A 87 1.91 -29.60 10.59
CA ALA A 87 1.65 -30.41 11.77
C ALA A 87 2.39 -31.76 11.68
N PRO A 88 2.89 -32.29 12.81
CA PRO A 88 3.53 -33.61 12.85
C PRO A 88 2.58 -34.69 12.29
N GLY A 89 3.05 -35.48 11.32
CA GLY A 89 2.26 -36.51 10.66
C GLY A 89 1.47 -36.06 9.42
N GLY A 90 1.59 -34.80 8.99
CA GLY A 90 0.98 -34.32 7.76
C GLY A 90 1.72 -34.78 6.49
N ARG A 91 1.05 -34.71 5.33
CA ARG A 91 1.65 -34.98 4.02
C ARG A 91 2.47 -33.78 3.55
N GLU A 92 3.65 -34.05 3.01
CA GLU A 92 4.45 -33.06 2.29
C GLU A 92 3.61 -32.44 1.15
N ARG A 93 3.67 -31.12 1.02
CA ARG A 93 2.96 -30.39 -0.04
C ARG A 93 3.96 -29.72 -0.95
N SER A 94 3.72 -29.79 -2.25
CA SER A 94 4.46 -28.98 -3.21
C SER A 94 3.83 -27.58 -3.30
N ARG A 95 4.68 -26.55 -3.30
CA ARG A 95 4.34 -25.15 -3.56
C ARG A 95 5.11 -24.69 -4.79
N ASN A 96 4.45 -23.95 -5.67
CA ASN A 96 5.14 -23.25 -6.76
C ASN A 96 5.76 -21.97 -6.21
N VAL A 97 7.02 -21.72 -6.56
CA VAL A 97 7.76 -20.50 -6.23
C VAL A 97 8.04 -19.76 -7.54
N LEU A 98 7.83 -18.44 -7.51
CA LEU A 98 7.98 -17.57 -8.68
C LEU A 98 9.47 -17.30 -8.94
N ASP A 99 9.96 -17.66 -10.12
CA ASP A 99 11.35 -17.41 -10.54
C ASP A 99 11.46 -16.13 -11.36
N ARG A 100 10.55 -15.97 -12.32
CA ARG A 100 10.50 -14.84 -13.22
C ARG A 100 9.05 -14.41 -13.44
N PHE A 101 8.85 -13.10 -13.48
CA PHE A 101 7.61 -12.50 -13.93
C PHE A 101 7.97 -11.29 -14.77
N ALA A 102 7.61 -11.29 -16.05
CA ALA A 102 7.87 -10.17 -16.94
C ALA A 102 6.63 -9.84 -17.76
N ILE A 103 6.47 -8.55 -18.08
CA ILE A 103 5.43 -8.06 -18.98
C ILE A 103 6.12 -7.32 -20.11
N ASP A 104 5.80 -7.69 -21.35
CA ASP A 104 6.19 -6.94 -22.54
C ASP A 104 5.17 -5.83 -22.82
N PHE A 105 5.54 -4.60 -22.48
CA PHE A 105 4.71 -3.42 -22.70
C PHE A 105 4.70 -2.94 -24.15
N SER A 106 5.57 -3.49 -25.02
CA SER A 106 5.47 -3.28 -26.47
C SER A 106 4.29 -4.06 -27.09
N LEU A 107 3.82 -5.11 -26.42
CA LEU A 107 2.69 -5.93 -26.83
C LEU A 107 1.41 -5.65 -26.03
N CYS A 108 1.53 -5.25 -24.76
CA CYS A 108 0.40 -5.01 -23.88
C CYS A 108 -0.58 -3.95 -24.42
N MET A 109 -1.87 -4.28 -24.52
CA MET A 109 -2.93 -3.31 -24.88
C MET A 109 -3.61 -2.59 -23.70
N TYR A 110 -3.11 -2.74 -22.47
CA TYR A 110 -3.64 -2.10 -21.25
C TYR A 110 -5.13 -2.43 -20.95
N CYS A 111 -5.56 -3.65 -21.28
CA CYS A 111 -6.94 -4.08 -21.09
C CYS A 111 -7.34 -4.31 -19.61
N GLY A 112 -6.38 -4.60 -18.72
CA GLY A 112 -6.59 -4.82 -17.29
C GLY A 112 -7.13 -6.18 -16.90
N ILE A 113 -7.32 -7.08 -17.86
CA ILE A 113 -7.86 -8.42 -17.61
C ILE A 113 -6.96 -9.23 -16.67
N CYS A 114 -5.63 -9.09 -16.80
CA CYS A 114 -4.67 -9.74 -15.91
C CYS A 114 -4.80 -9.34 -14.43
N ILE A 115 -5.25 -8.11 -14.16
CA ILE A 115 -5.50 -7.60 -12.81
C ILE A 115 -6.80 -8.18 -12.27
N GLU A 116 -7.89 -8.06 -13.03
CA GLU A 116 -9.23 -8.54 -12.62
C GLU A 116 -9.30 -10.06 -12.43
N VAL A 117 -8.54 -10.82 -13.22
CA VAL A 117 -8.51 -12.29 -13.15
C VAL A 117 -7.59 -12.79 -12.03
N CYS A 118 -6.74 -11.94 -11.45
CA CYS A 118 -5.80 -12.36 -10.43
C CYS A 118 -6.56 -12.64 -9.11
N PRO A 119 -6.65 -13.91 -8.67
CA PRO A 119 -7.48 -14.24 -7.49
C PRO A 119 -6.77 -13.93 -6.16
N PHE A 120 -5.54 -13.41 -6.22
CA PHE A 120 -4.71 -13.11 -5.05
C PHE A 120 -4.28 -11.64 -4.99
N ASP A 121 -4.84 -10.79 -5.86
CA ASP A 121 -4.51 -9.37 -5.93
C ASP A 121 -2.99 -9.13 -5.94
N ALA A 122 -2.30 -9.76 -6.89
CA ALA A 122 -0.85 -9.62 -7.06
C ALA A 122 -0.49 -8.51 -8.05
N LEU A 123 -1.43 -8.08 -8.90
CA LEU A 123 -1.22 -7.08 -9.95
C LEU A 123 -2.15 -5.90 -9.73
N PHE A 124 -1.64 -4.68 -9.93
CA PHE A 124 -2.41 -3.45 -9.73
C PHE A 124 -2.07 -2.39 -10.77
N TRP A 125 -2.99 -1.45 -10.97
CA TRP A 125 -2.73 -0.27 -11.80
C TRP A 125 -1.96 0.79 -11.01
N SER A 126 -0.83 1.21 -11.57
CA SER A 126 -0.11 2.41 -11.17
C SER A 126 -0.49 3.57 -12.11
N PRO A 127 -0.54 4.82 -11.61
CA PRO A 127 -0.81 5.99 -12.42
C PRO A 127 0.40 6.41 -13.26
N GLU A 128 1.57 5.78 -13.06
CA GLU A 128 2.77 6.06 -13.83
C GLU A 128 2.55 5.76 -15.31
N PHE A 129 2.89 6.71 -16.18
CA PHE A 129 2.68 6.64 -17.62
C PHE A 129 3.91 7.08 -18.43
N GLU A 130 4.95 7.59 -17.77
CA GLU A 130 6.15 8.15 -18.38
C GLU A 130 7.33 7.19 -18.27
N TYR A 131 7.28 6.10 -19.03
CA TYR A 131 8.31 5.04 -19.04
C TYR A 131 8.77 4.70 -20.47
N ALA A 132 8.78 5.72 -21.35
CA ALA A 132 9.22 5.53 -22.71
C ALA A 132 10.71 5.16 -22.75
N GLU A 133 11.03 4.07 -23.45
CA GLU A 133 12.39 3.59 -23.65
C GLU A 133 12.87 3.84 -25.09
N THR A 134 14.19 3.77 -25.29
CA THR A 134 14.78 4.01 -26.61
C THR A 134 14.90 2.76 -27.47
N ASP A 135 15.00 1.60 -26.84
CA ASP A 135 14.97 0.27 -27.48
C ASP A 135 13.65 -0.44 -27.13
N ILE A 136 13.09 -1.18 -28.09
CA ILE A 136 11.91 -2.01 -27.86
C ILE A 136 12.18 -3.12 -26.84
N HIS A 137 13.42 -3.63 -26.77
CA HIS A 137 13.78 -4.67 -25.81
C HIS A 137 13.71 -4.20 -24.36
N GLU A 138 13.85 -2.89 -24.14
CA GLU A 138 13.76 -2.26 -22.81
C GLU A 138 12.31 -2.14 -22.31
N LEU A 139 11.31 -2.26 -23.20
CA LEU A 139 9.87 -2.29 -22.84
C LEU A 139 9.41 -3.65 -22.28
N THR A 140 10.28 -4.66 -22.27
CA THR A 140 10.04 -5.88 -21.47
C THR A 140 10.50 -5.63 -20.05
N HIS A 141 9.56 -5.38 -19.16
CA HIS A 141 9.86 -5.09 -17.77
C HIS A 141 9.77 -6.34 -16.90
N GLU A 142 10.90 -6.66 -16.27
CA GLU A 142 11.04 -7.78 -15.35
C GLU A 142 10.44 -7.47 -13.97
N ARG A 143 10.34 -8.51 -13.15
CA ARG A 143 9.69 -8.53 -11.83
C ARG A 143 10.07 -7.34 -10.96
N ASP A 144 11.36 -7.00 -10.91
CA ASP A 144 11.88 -5.95 -10.05
C ASP A 144 11.38 -4.54 -10.46
N LYS A 145 11.23 -4.29 -11.78
CA LYS A 145 10.67 -3.03 -12.27
C LYS A 145 9.18 -2.92 -11.98
N LEU A 146 8.44 -4.02 -12.16
CA LEU A 146 7.02 -4.09 -11.79
C LEU A 146 6.84 -3.90 -10.27
N ARG A 147 7.78 -4.41 -9.46
CA ARG A 147 7.80 -4.26 -8.01
C ARG A 147 7.99 -2.80 -7.58
N GLU A 148 8.86 -2.06 -8.27
CA GLU A 148 9.05 -0.62 -8.07
C GLU A 148 7.74 0.16 -8.25
N TRP A 149 7.02 -0.09 -9.35
CA TRP A 149 5.75 0.58 -9.64
C TRP A 149 4.60 0.20 -8.72
N MET A 150 4.69 -0.91 -8.00
CA MET A 150 3.69 -1.24 -7.00
C MET A 150 3.63 -0.21 -5.85
N TRP A 151 4.71 0.54 -5.62
CA TRP A 151 4.72 1.62 -4.62
C TRP A 151 4.07 2.92 -5.07
N THR A 152 3.79 3.08 -6.36
CA THR A 152 3.05 4.23 -6.89
C THR A 152 1.56 3.93 -7.04
N VAL A 153 1.12 2.70 -6.71
CA VAL A 153 -0.30 2.31 -6.76
C VAL A 153 -1.08 3.08 -5.69
N PRO A 154 -2.12 3.85 -6.07
CA PRO A 154 -2.94 4.55 -5.10
C PRO A 154 -3.75 3.57 -4.28
N ALA A 155 -4.04 3.96 -3.03
CA ALA A 155 -4.96 3.20 -2.19
C ALA A 155 -6.32 3.05 -2.90
N PRO A 156 -7.00 1.88 -2.74
CA PRO A 156 -8.30 1.68 -3.34
C PRO A 156 -9.26 2.79 -2.89
N PRO A 157 -10.07 3.35 -3.80
CA PRO A 157 -10.99 4.42 -3.46
C PRO A 157 -11.94 3.95 -2.37
N ALA A 158 -12.33 4.89 -1.49
CA ALA A 158 -13.33 4.62 -0.48
C ALA A 158 -14.59 4.01 -1.12
N LEU A 159 -15.14 3.02 -0.43
CA LEU A 159 -16.40 2.41 -0.85
C LEU A 159 -17.48 3.48 -0.89
N ASP A 160 -18.37 3.37 -1.86
CA ASP A 160 -19.53 4.26 -1.94
C ASP A 160 -20.21 4.30 -0.57
N PRO A 161 -20.59 5.47 -0.03
CA PRO A 161 -21.27 5.56 1.25
C PRO A 161 -22.57 4.73 1.32
N ALA A 162 -23.16 4.36 0.19
CA ALA A 162 -24.30 3.44 0.10
C ALA A 162 -23.92 1.94 -0.01
N ALA A 163 -22.63 1.61 -0.16
CA ALA A 163 -22.15 0.24 -0.20
C ALA A 163 -22.06 -0.38 1.20
N GLU A 164 -22.42 -1.66 1.32
CA GLU A 164 -22.25 -2.41 2.56
C GLU A 164 -20.74 -2.50 2.90
N GLU A 165 -20.38 -2.21 4.15
CA GLU A 165 -18.98 -2.38 4.60
C GLU A 165 -18.54 -3.83 4.33
N PRO A 166 -17.33 -4.06 3.77
CA PRO A 166 -16.83 -5.40 3.55
C PRO A 166 -16.73 -6.10 4.89
N LYS A 167 -17.25 -7.33 4.93
CA LYS A 167 -17.31 -8.13 6.16
C LYS A 167 -15.94 -8.28 6.83
N GLU A 168 -14.87 -8.25 6.02
CA GLU A 168 -13.49 -8.29 6.48
C GLU A 168 -13.07 -7.03 7.24
N ILE A 169 -13.47 -5.83 6.77
CA ILE A 169 -13.16 -4.56 7.44
C ILE A 169 -13.95 -4.45 8.74
N ALA A 170 -15.23 -4.85 8.73
CA ALA A 170 -16.05 -4.89 9.95
C ALA A 170 -15.50 -5.90 10.98
N ALA A 171 -15.05 -7.08 10.52
CA ALA A 171 -14.43 -8.08 11.36
C ALA A 171 -13.06 -7.63 11.90
N ALA A 172 -12.24 -6.97 11.08
CA ALA A 172 -10.95 -6.43 11.46
C ALA A 172 -11.10 -5.33 12.52
N ARG A 173 -12.02 -4.37 12.32
CA ARG A 173 -12.34 -3.33 13.31
C ARG A 173 -12.80 -3.94 14.64
N LYS A 174 -13.74 -4.88 14.59
CA LYS A 174 -14.21 -5.58 15.80
C LYS A 174 -13.07 -6.32 16.53
N THR A 175 -12.15 -6.92 15.78
CA THR A 175 -10.98 -7.59 16.34
C THR A 175 -10.00 -6.59 16.94
N ALA A 176 -9.75 -5.47 16.27
CA ALA A 176 -8.91 -4.39 16.75
C ALA A 176 -9.48 -3.76 18.02
N ASP A 177 -10.78 -3.47 18.07
CA ASP A 177 -11.47 -2.93 19.24
C ASP A 177 -11.36 -3.90 20.43
N LYS A 178 -11.52 -5.21 20.17
CA LYS A 178 -11.36 -6.25 21.20
C LYS A 178 -9.93 -6.31 21.73
N LEU A 179 -8.94 -6.30 20.83
CA LEU A 179 -7.52 -6.33 21.21
C LEU A 179 -7.12 -5.06 21.97
N ALA A 180 -7.62 -3.89 21.57
CA ALA A 180 -7.40 -2.63 22.28
C ALA A 180 -8.00 -2.64 23.69
N ALA A 181 -9.22 -3.18 23.85
CA ALA A 181 -9.85 -3.35 25.16
C ALA A 181 -9.08 -4.35 26.05
N GLU A 182 -8.61 -5.46 25.49
CA GLU A 182 -7.78 -6.43 26.20
C GLU A 182 -6.42 -5.83 26.62
N GLN A 183 -5.79 -5.04 25.74
CA GLN A 183 -4.53 -4.34 26.04
C GLN A 183 -4.71 -3.26 27.11
N ALA A 184 -5.79 -2.49 27.06
CA ALA A 184 -6.11 -1.49 28.09
C ALA A 184 -6.35 -2.15 29.46
N ALA A 185 -7.14 -3.23 29.52
CA ALA A 185 -7.37 -3.96 30.75
C ALA A 185 -6.07 -4.58 31.31
N ARG A 186 -5.17 -5.04 30.44
CA ARG A 186 -3.86 -5.58 30.83
C ARG A 186 -2.92 -4.49 31.33
N ALA A 187 -2.94 -3.30 30.72
CA ALA A 187 -2.19 -2.14 31.19
C ALA A 187 -2.67 -1.68 32.57
N GLU A 188 -3.98 -1.53 32.77
CA GLU A 188 -4.58 -1.19 34.07
C GLU A 188 -4.24 -2.21 35.16
N ALA A 189 -4.24 -3.51 34.82
CA ALA A 189 -3.82 -4.57 35.75
C ALA A 189 -2.33 -4.46 36.12
N THR A 190 -1.45 -4.18 35.15
CA THR A 190 -0.02 -3.98 35.43
C THR A 190 0.25 -2.73 36.25
N GLU A 191 -0.50 -1.65 36.04
CA GLU A 191 -0.41 -0.42 36.84
C GLU A 191 -0.91 -0.64 38.27
N ALA A 192 -1.99 -1.41 38.44
CA ALA A 192 -2.50 -1.80 39.74
C ALA A 192 -1.53 -2.72 40.50
N GLU A 193 -0.90 -3.69 39.83
CA GLU A 193 0.15 -4.54 40.43
C GLU A 193 1.40 -3.73 40.79
N ALA A 194 1.84 -2.80 39.94
CA ALA A 194 2.96 -1.91 40.25
C ALA A 194 2.68 -0.97 41.43
N ALA A 195 1.44 -0.47 41.56
CA ALA A 195 1.02 0.33 42.70
C ALA A 195 0.96 -0.49 44.00
N GLN A 196 0.52 -1.74 43.92
CA GLN A 196 0.50 -2.67 45.05
C GLN A 196 1.91 -3.08 45.49
N ALA A 197 2.83 -3.30 44.55
CA ALA A 197 4.25 -3.56 44.82
C ALA A 197 4.91 -2.37 45.53
N LYS A 198 4.66 -1.14 45.07
CA LYS A 198 5.16 0.08 45.73
C LYS A 198 4.56 0.29 47.12
N ALA A 199 3.30 -0.08 47.34
CA ALA A 199 2.64 -0.03 48.66
C ALA A 199 3.18 -1.09 49.64
N ALA A 200 3.58 -2.26 49.13
CA ALA A 200 4.23 -3.31 49.92
C ALA A 200 5.65 -2.89 50.35
N GLU A 201 6.40 -2.23 49.47
CA GLU A 201 7.74 -1.71 49.75
C GLU A 201 7.72 -0.57 50.80
N THR A 202 6.70 0.31 50.76
CA THR A 202 6.51 1.34 51.79
C THR A 202 6.08 0.77 53.15
N LYS A 203 5.33 -0.34 53.18
CA LYS A 203 5.02 -1.08 54.42
C LYS A 203 6.23 -1.82 55.01
N ALA A 204 7.17 -2.27 54.17
CA ALA A 204 8.45 -2.83 54.63
C ALA A 204 9.37 -1.76 55.23
N ALA A 205 9.37 -0.54 54.69
CA ALA A 205 10.11 0.60 55.25
C ALA A 205 9.52 1.11 56.59
N GLY A 206 8.20 0.98 56.80
CA GLY A 206 7.53 1.36 58.05
C GLY A 206 7.75 0.43 59.25
N THR A 207 8.35 -0.76 59.04
CA THR A 207 8.55 -1.76 60.11
C THR A 207 9.96 -1.72 60.73
N LYS A 208 10.88 -0.86 60.24
CA LYS A 208 12.17 -0.57 60.90
C LYS A 208 12.17 0.81 61.57
N ALA A 209 11.19 1.06 62.45
CA ALA A 209 11.22 2.22 63.34
C ALA A 209 10.56 1.94 64.70
N ALA A 210 10.96 0.86 65.38
CA ALA A 210 10.82 0.72 66.83
C ALA A 210 11.68 -0.47 67.34
N GLY A 211 12.80 -0.18 68.02
CA GLY A 211 13.59 -1.24 68.68
C GLY A 211 15.09 -0.99 68.90
N THR A 212 15.44 0.15 69.49
CA THR A 212 16.49 0.40 70.51
C THR A 212 17.77 -0.47 70.62
N LYS A 213 18.93 0.23 70.56
CA LYS A 213 20.27 0.10 71.25
C LYS A 213 20.87 -1.31 71.46
N ALA A 214 22.17 -1.60 71.36
CA ALA A 214 23.49 -0.93 71.34
C ALA A 214 24.44 -1.96 70.65
N ALA A 215 25.65 -1.73 70.16
CA ALA A 215 26.76 -0.89 70.60
C ALA A 215 27.78 -0.73 69.45
N GLN A 216 28.62 0.29 69.59
CA GLN A 216 29.85 0.59 68.82
C GLN A 216 30.83 -0.60 68.96
N THR A 217 31.70 -0.96 68.00
CA THR A 217 32.87 -0.30 67.37
C THR A 217 33.31 -1.26 66.25
N GLU A 218 33.85 -0.89 65.08
CA GLU A 218 35.20 -0.38 64.85
C GLU A 218 35.39 -0.21 63.32
N ALA A 219 36.25 0.72 62.94
CA ALA A 219 36.60 1.05 61.57
C ALA A 219 37.50 -0.02 60.93
N GLY A 220 37.33 -0.24 59.62
CA GLY A 220 38.25 -1.06 58.81
C GLY A 220 37.96 -0.90 57.32
N ALA A 221 38.71 0.00 56.68
CA ALA A 221 38.73 0.20 55.24
C ALA A 221 39.39 -1.00 54.53
N ALA A 222 38.87 -1.39 53.37
CA ALA A 222 39.67 -1.87 52.23
C ALA A 222 38.80 -1.99 50.96
N GLN A 223 39.17 -1.20 49.96
CA GLN A 223 38.85 -1.43 48.55
C GLN A 223 39.50 -2.74 48.04
N ALA A 224 38.85 -3.41 47.08
CA ALA A 224 39.42 -3.85 45.80
C ALA A 224 38.40 -4.69 44.97
N ASP A 225 37.82 -4.04 43.96
CA ASP A 225 37.70 -4.37 42.52
C ASP A 225 38.02 -5.79 41.95
N PRO A 226 37.66 -6.10 40.68
CA PRO A 226 36.63 -7.06 40.33
C PRO A 226 37.19 -8.28 39.57
N ALA A 227 36.37 -9.31 39.35
CA ALA A 227 36.68 -10.35 38.37
C ALA A 227 35.42 -10.74 37.60
N GLN A 228 35.41 -10.33 36.34
CA GLN A 228 34.53 -10.78 35.28
C GLN A 228 34.71 -12.28 35.02
N ALA A 229 33.60 -12.97 34.74
CA ALA A 229 33.59 -14.14 33.86
C ALA A 229 32.24 -14.16 33.12
N ASP A 230 32.34 -14.22 31.80
CA ASP A 230 31.29 -14.17 30.77
C ASP A 230 30.10 -15.13 30.98
N PRO A 231 28.90 -14.79 30.47
CA PRO A 231 27.76 -15.68 30.44
C PRO A 231 27.82 -16.63 29.24
N ALA A 232 27.76 -17.93 29.53
CA ALA A 232 27.45 -18.96 28.57
C ALA A 232 25.96 -18.98 28.23
N GLN A 233 25.70 -18.92 26.93
CA GLN A 233 24.54 -19.35 26.15
C GLN A 233 23.48 -20.21 26.86
N ALA A 234 22.21 -19.79 26.72
CA ALA A 234 21.06 -20.69 26.60
C ALA A 234 19.92 -19.97 25.87
N ASP A 235 19.65 -20.42 24.64
CA ASP A 235 18.41 -20.21 23.88
C ASP A 235 17.26 -20.97 24.57
N PRO A 236 16.01 -20.49 24.51
CA PRO A 236 15.04 -21.29 23.77
C PRO A 236 14.03 -20.48 22.95
N ALA A 237 13.97 -20.82 21.65
CA ALA A 237 12.78 -21.29 20.93
C ALA A 237 11.48 -20.46 21.02
N GLN A 238 11.24 -19.70 19.95
CA GLN A 238 10.07 -19.75 19.06
C GLN A 238 8.67 -19.90 19.67
N GLY A 239 7.94 -18.78 19.66
CA GLY A 239 6.47 -18.73 19.57
C GLY A 239 6.07 -17.87 18.37
N GLY A 240 5.45 -18.48 17.36
CA GLY A 240 5.02 -17.81 16.13
C GLY A 240 3.96 -16.73 16.40
N GLN A 241 4.20 -15.53 15.88
CA GLN A 241 3.22 -14.44 15.84
C GLN A 241 2.75 -14.28 14.40
N ALA A 242 1.43 -14.41 14.22
CA ALA A 242 0.75 -13.97 13.02
C ALA A 242 0.89 -12.45 12.91
N ALA A 243 1.52 -11.98 11.83
CA ALA A 243 1.62 -10.57 11.53
C ALA A 243 0.26 -10.03 11.08
N ALA A 244 -0.20 -8.96 11.73
CA ALA A 244 -1.28 -8.10 11.25
C ALA A 244 -0.86 -7.43 9.93
N PRO A 245 -1.80 -6.98 9.07
CA PRO A 245 -1.45 -6.26 7.86
C PRO A 245 -0.86 -4.90 8.25
N GLY A 246 0.47 -4.80 8.21
CA GLY A 246 1.16 -3.53 8.32
C GLY A 246 1.02 -2.79 7.00
N GLU A 247 0.69 -1.49 7.08
CA GLU A 247 0.97 -0.57 5.99
C GLU A 247 2.43 -0.73 5.54
N PRO A 248 2.72 -0.81 4.24
CA PRO A 248 4.08 -0.95 3.75
C PRO A 248 4.85 0.31 4.14
N THR A 249 5.80 0.16 5.07
CA THR A 249 6.72 1.24 5.43
C THR A 249 7.67 1.45 4.25
N ALA A 250 7.58 2.62 3.61
CA ALA A 250 8.48 3.01 2.53
C ALA A 250 9.96 2.96 2.98
N PRO A 251 10.91 2.58 2.10
CA PRO A 251 12.32 2.69 2.41
C PRO A 251 12.71 4.16 2.66
N PRO A 252 13.67 4.44 3.57
CA PRO A 252 14.03 5.80 3.94
C PRO A 252 14.66 6.54 2.74
N GLY A 253 13.98 7.56 2.22
CA GLY A 253 14.54 8.43 1.17
C GLY A 253 13.56 8.96 0.11
N GLN A 254 12.26 8.62 0.16
CA GLN A 254 11.28 9.16 -0.79
C GLN A 254 10.43 10.29 -0.16
N PRO A 255 10.07 11.34 -0.92
CA PRO A 255 9.18 12.40 -0.45
C PRO A 255 7.77 11.84 -0.18
N GLU A 256 7.16 12.27 0.93
CA GLU A 256 5.76 11.98 1.25
C GLU A 256 4.84 12.34 0.08
N PRO A 257 3.83 11.51 -0.25
CA PRO A 257 2.84 11.86 -1.26
C PRO A 257 2.11 13.14 -0.84
N PRO A 258 1.81 14.07 -1.77
CA PRO A 258 1.10 15.29 -1.44
C PRO A 258 -0.28 14.96 -0.87
N ALA A 259 -0.63 15.59 0.26
CA ALA A 259 -1.93 15.46 0.89
C ALA A 259 -3.05 15.77 -0.13
N ALA A 260 -4.04 14.89 -0.20
CA ALA A 260 -5.21 15.06 -1.05
C ALA A 260 -5.89 16.42 -0.76
N PRO A 261 -6.17 17.25 -1.79
CA PRO A 261 -6.87 18.51 -1.59
C PRO A 261 -8.31 18.27 -1.10
N PRO A 262 -8.87 19.17 -0.28
CA PRO A 262 -10.23 19.02 0.22
C PRO A 262 -11.21 18.99 -0.95
N SER A 263 -12.04 17.96 -1.00
CA SER A 263 -13.11 17.78 -1.98
C SER A 263 -14.08 18.96 -1.96
N GLY A 264 -13.94 19.85 -2.95
CA GLY A 264 -14.91 20.92 -3.22
C GLY A 264 -16.25 20.34 -3.71
N PRO A 265 -17.34 21.12 -3.60
CA PRO A 265 -18.67 20.62 -3.93
C PRO A 265 -18.79 20.32 -5.43
N GLN A 266 -19.16 19.09 -5.76
CA GLN A 266 -19.47 18.66 -7.13
C GLN A 266 -20.72 19.41 -7.61
N GLU A 267 -20.54 20.42 -8.45
CA GLU A 267 -21.64 21.02 -9.22
C GLU A 267 -22.09 20.04 -10.30
N GLY A 268 -23.29 19.51 -10.11
CA GLY A 268 -23.93 18.57 -11.03
C GLY A 268 -24.10 19.16 -12.42
N GLN A 269 -23.66 18.41 -13.43
CA GLN A 269 -23.99 18.65 -14.82
C GLN A 269 -25.08 17.66 -15.23
N SER A 270 -26.20 18.25 -15.67
CA SER A 270 -27.39 17.62 -16.23
C SER A 270 -27.16 17.10 -17.65
#